data_AF-A0A1H9NND3-F1
#
_entry.id   AF-A0A1H9NND3-F1
#
_cell.length_a   1.000
_cell.length_b   1.000
_cell.length_c   1.000
_cell.angle_alpha   90.00
_cell.angle_beta   90.00
_cell.angle_gamma   90.00
#
_symmetry.space_group_name_H-M   'P 1'
#
loop_
_entity.id
_entity.type
_entity.pdbx_description
1 polymer ?
#
loop_
_entity_poly.entity_id
_entity_poly.type
_entity_poly.pdbx_seq_one_letter_code
_entity_poly.pdbx_strand_id
1 'polypeptide(L)'
;MFGVEPDLLRTASKEFGNGSDAVREAAEMISMLRLDAGALGEVDAAAEFADALARFVGTHSQDLQRGSAWMTDAAEGLVSNAEAYQRTDDEHASALKKLLSGFGGGK
;
A
#
# COMPACT_ATOMS: atom_id res chain seq x y z
N MET A 1 19.90 -21.18 5.23
CA MET A 1 19.41 -19.82 5.56
C MET A 1 18.05 -19.69 4.90
N PHE A 2 16.97 -19.95 5.64
CA PHE A 2 15.60 -19.67 5.19
C PHE A 2 15.15 -18.30 5.75
N GLY A 3 16.04 -17.31 5.67
CA GLY A 3 15.77 -15.95 6.15
C GLY A 3 15.24 -15.14 4.98
N VAL A 4 14.03 -14.59 5.12
CA VAL A 4 13.53 -13.59 4.19
C VAL A 4 14.50 -12.42 4.21
N GLU A 5 14.99 -12.00 3.04
CA GLU A 5 15.93 -10.88 2.94
C GLU A 5 15.18 -9.55 3.21
N PRO A 6 15.56 -8.78 4.24
CA PRO A 6 14.86 -7.54 4.60
C PRO A 6 14.77 -6.54 3.45
N ASP A 7 15.77 -6.52 2.56
CA ASP A 7 15.80 -5.59 1.43
C ASP A 7 14.81 -5.97 0.33
N LEU A 8 14.46 -7.25 0.17
CA LEU A 8 13.37 -7.67 -0.71
C LEU A 8 12.02 -7.19 -0.17
N LEU A 9 11.80 -7.27 1.15
CA LEU A 9 10.58 -6.77 1.78
C LEU A 9 10.46 -5.25 1.65
N ARG A 10 11.56 -4.51 1.83
CA ARG A 10 11.58 -3.05 1.62
C ARG A 10 11.32 -2.67 0.16
N THR A 11 11.88 -3.44 -0.77
CA THR A 11 11.64 -3.22 -2.21
C THR A 11 10.17 -3.46 -2.55
N ALA A 12 9.59 -4.57 -2.08
CA ALA A 12 8.17 -4.85 -2.25
C ALA A 12 7.30 -3.74 -1.61
N SER A 13 7.63 -3.28 -0.41
CA SER A 13 6.92 -2.18 0.25
C SER A 13 6.85 -0.91 -0.60
N LYS A 14 7.96 -0.54 -1.28
CA LYS A 14 7.98 0.61 -2.21
C LYS A 14 7.00 0.43 -3.37
N GLU A 15 6.93 -0.77 -3.95
CA GLU A 15 5.99 -1.06 -5.04
C GLU A 15 4.53 -0.97 -4.57
N PHE A 16 4.23 -1.45 -3.35
CA PHE A 16 2.91 -1.27 -2.74
C PHE A 16 2.58 0.21 -2.49
N GLY A 17 3.55 1.00 -2.04
CA GLY A 17 3.40 2.45 -1.87
C GLY A 17 3.09 3.16 -3.19
N ASN A 18 3.89 2.89 -4.24
CA ASN A 18 3.67 3.44 -5.58
C ASN A 18 2.28 3.07 -6.13
N GLY A 19 1.87 1.81 -5.94
CA GLY A 19 0.55 1.35 -6.35
C GLY A 19 -0.58 1.98 -5.54
N SER A 20 -0.39 2.18 -4.23
CA SER A 20 -1.34 2.88 -3.38
C SER A 20 -1.56 4.32 -3.84
N ASP A 21 -0.48 5.05 -4.15
CA ASP A 21 -0.57 6.40 -4.67
C ASP A 21 -1.29 6.46 -6.01
N ALA A 22 -1.00 5.53 -6.92
CA ALA A 22 -1.68 5.46 -8.21
C ALA A 22 -3.19 5.18 -8.06
N VAL A 23 -3.57 4.29 -7.14
CA VAL A 23 -4.98 3.99 -6.85
C VAL A 23 -5.68 5.18 -6.20
N ARG A 24 -5.01 5.90 -5.30
CA ARG A 24 -5.53 7.12 -4.69
C ARG A 24 -5.76 8.21 -5.73
N GLU A 25 -4.80 8.44 -6.62
CA GLU A 25 -4.94 9.40 -7.72
C GLU A 25 -6.09 9.01 -8.65
N ALA A 26 -6.24 7.72 -8.98
CA ALA A 26 -7.37 7.23 -9.78
C ALA A 26 -8.72 7.49 -9.08
N ALA A 27 -8.78 7.32 -7.76
CA ALA A 27 -9.97 7.63 -6.97
C ALA A 27 -10.33 9.12 -7.03
N GLU A 28 -9.33 9.99 -6.89
CA GLU A 28 -9.49 11.45 -7.01
C GLU A 28 -9.99 11.82 -8.40
N MET A 29 -9.34 11.32 -9.46
CA MET A 29 -9.75 11.56 -10.85
C MET A 29 -11.20 11.13 -11.12
N ILE A 30 -11.58 9.94 -10.68
CA ILE A 30 -12.95 9.45 -10.85
C ILE A 30 -13.92 10.33 -10.08
N SER A 31 -13.62 10.71 -8.83
CA SER A 31 -14.51 11.54 -7.99
C SER A 31 -14.84 12.92 -8.61
N MET A 32 -13.96 13.42 -9.48
CA MET A 32 -14.14 14.69 -10.18
C MET A 32 -15.06 14.56 -11.41
N LEU A 33 -15.36 13.35 -11.88
CA LEU A 33 -16.27 13.14 -13.00
C LEU A 33 -17.67 13.61 -12.62
N ARG A 34 -18.10 14.69 -13.25
CA ARG A 34 -19.45 15.24 -13.14
C ARG A 34 -20.01 15.40 -14.53
N LEU A 35 -21.26 15.00 -14.70
CA LEU A 35 -22.01 15.22 -15.93
C LEU A 35 -23.22 16.08 -15.60
N ASP A 36 -23.30 17.22 -16.26
CA ASP A 36 -24.48 18.08 -16.18
C ASP A 36 -25.56 17.51 -17.10
N ALA A 37 -26.74 17.21 -16.55
CA ALA A 37 -27.88 16.75 -17.33
C ALA A 37 -28.26 17.77 -18.41
N GLY A 38 -28.09 19.07 -18.15
CA GLY A 38 -28.33 20.13 -19.14
C GLY A 38 -27.40 20.04 -20.35
N ALA A 39 -26.21 19.45 -20.20
CA ALA A 39 -25.28 19.23 -21.32
C ALA A 39 -25.72 18.08 -22.25
N LEU A 40 -26.65 17.23 -21.81
CA LEU A 40 -27.19 16.11 -22.59
C LEU A 40 -28.51 16.47 -23.31
N GLY A 41 -29.00 17.70 -23.13
CA GLY A 41 -30.28 18.17 -23.67
C GLY A 41 -31.47 17.90 -22.75
N GLU A 42 -32.64 18.44 -23.12
CA GLU A 42 -33.89 18.33 -22.35
C GLU A 42 -34.63 17.02 -22.63
N VAL A 43 -33.99 15.89 -22.36
CA VAL A 43 -34.64 14.57 -22.40
C VAL A 43 -34.70 13.98 -20.99
N ASP A 44 -35.82 13.35 -20.62
CA ASP A 44 -36.02 12.80 -19.26
C ASP A 44 -34.89 11.83 -18.85
N ALA A 45 -34.36 11.07 -19.81
CA ALA A 45 -33.25 10.14 -19.60
C ALA A 45 -31.92 10.83 -19.22
N ALA A 46 -31.74 12.12 -19.53
CA ALA A 46 -30.52 12.86 -19.21
C ALA A 46 -30.31 13.00 -17.69
N ALA A 47 -31.38 13.30 -16.96
CA ALA A 47 -31.34 13.42 -15.51
C ALA A 47 -31.06 12.07 -14.85
N GLU A 48 -31.70 11.00 -15.33
CA GLU A 48 -31.47 9.64 -14.84
C GLU A 48 -30.03 9.19 -15.08
N PHE A 49 -29.48 9.44 -16.28
CA PHE A 49 -28.10 9.09 -16.58
C PHE A 49 -27.09 9.88 -15.75
N ALA A 50 -27.31 11.19 -15.56
CA ALA A 50 -26.45 12.02 -14.73
C ALA A 50 -26.43 11.56 -13.26
N ASP A 51 -27.59 11.19 -12.70
CA ASP A 51 -27.70 10.63 -11.35
C ASP A 51 -27.03 9.24 -11.25
N ALA A 52 -27.24 8.38 -12.24
CA ALA A 52 -26.59 7.07 -12.30
C ALA A 52 -25.07 7.19 -12.35
N LEU A 53 -24.54 8.12 -13.15
CA LEU A 53 -23.11 8.39 -13.22
C LEU A 53 -22.58 8.93 -11.88
N ALA A 54 -23.30 9.86 -11.24
CA ALA A 54 -22.90 10.40 -9.94
C ALA A 54 -22.81 9.29 -8.87
N ARG A 55 -23.75 8.34 -8.84
CA ARG A 55 -23.73 7.19 -7.94
C ARG A 55 -22.59 6.23 -8.26
N PHE A 56 -22.37 5.94 -9.53
CA PHE A 56 -21.27 5.09 -10.00
C PHE A 56 -19.92 5.65 -9.57
N VAL A 57 -19.67 6.92 -9.89
CA VAL A 57 -18.45 7.66 -9.55
C VAL A 57 -18.24 7.72 -8.03
N GLY A 58 -19.29 8.05 -7.27
CA GLY A 58 -19.22 8.11 -5.81
C GLY A 58 -18.87 6.76 -5.18
N THR A 59 -19.49 5.67 -5.64
CA THR A 59 -19.24 4.31 -5.11
C THR A 59 -17.81 3.87 -5.44
N HIS A 60 -17.40 3.98 -6.70
CA HIS A 60 -16.10 3.45 -7.13
C HIS A 60 -14.92 4.30 -6.67
N SER A 61 -15.07 5.62 -6.56
CA SER A 61 -14.02 6.45 -5.93
C SER A 61 -13.79 6.06 -4.46
N GLN A 62 -14.85 5.76 -3.70
CA GLN A 62 -14.72 5.28 -2.32
C GLN A 62 -14.09 3.89 -2.24
N ASP A 63 -14.44 2.98 -3.14
CA ASP A 63 -13.84 1.65 -3.19
C ASP A 63 -12.35 1.73 -3.53
N LEU A 64 -11.94 2.61 -4.46
CA LEU A 64 -10.54 2.86 -4.78
C LEU A 64 -9.80 3.49 -3.59
N GLN A 65 -10.38 4.46 -2.89
CA GLN A 65 -9.79 5.02 -1.66
C GLN A 65 -9.55 3.92 -0.61
N ARG A 66 -10.52 3.01 -0.42
CA ARG A 66 -10.36 1.86 0.47
C ARG A 66 -9.25 0.91 -0.02
N GLY A 67 -9.18 0.66 -1.33
CA GLY A 67 -8.12 -0.14 -1.93
C GLY A 67 -6.72 0.44 -1.71
N SER A 68 -6.55 1.75 -1.89
CA SER A 68 -5.30 2.46 -1.58
C SER A 68 -4.92 2.29 -0.10
N ALA A 69 -5.88 2.46 0.82
CA ALA A 69 -5.60 2.25 2.25
C ALA A 69 -5.08 0.83 2.55
N TRP A 70 -5.71 -0.20 1.97
CA TRP A 70 -5.23 -1.58 2.14
C TRP A 70 -3.82 -1.81 1.58
N MET A 71 -3.47 -1.16 0.46
CA MET A 71 -2.12 -1.23 -0.10
C MET A 71 -1.09 -0.54 0.80
N THR A 72 -1.45 0.60 1.39
CA THR A 72 -0.62 1.29 2.39
C THR A 72 -0.39 0.41 3.62
N ASP A 73 -1.45 -0.19 4.18
CA ASP A 73 -1.34 -1.10 5.33
C ASP A 73 -0.42 -2.30 5.02
N ALA A 74 -0.53 -2.85 3.81
CA ALA A 74 0.36 -3.92 3.36
C ALA A 74 1.82 -3.45 3.23
N ALA A 75 2.05 -2.25 2.70
CA ALA A 75 3.38 -1.65 2.60
C ALA A 75 4.03 -1.47 3.97
N GLU A 76 3.26 -0.99 4.96
CA GLU A 76 3.70 -0.83 6.35
C GLU A 76 4.02 -2.19 6.99
N GLY A 77 3.17 -3.20 6.77
CA GLY A 77 3.39 -4.56 7.25
C GLY A 77 4.68 -5.18 6.70
N LEU A 78 5.02 -4.90 5.44
CA LEU A 78 6.28 -5.34 4.83
C LEU A 78 7.51 -4.68 5.48
N VAL A 79 7.45 -3.37 5.77
CA VAL A 79 8.53 -2.66 6.48
C VAL A 79 8.70 -3.21 7.90
N SER A 80 7.59 -3.37 8.63
CA SER A 80 7.61 -3.92 9.99
C SER A 80 8.24 -5.32 10.03
N ASN A 81 7.91 -6.18 9.06
CA ASN A 81 8.52 -7.49 8.93
C ASN A 81 10.02 -7.41 8.59
N ALA A 82 10.42 -6.51 7.69
CA ALA A 82 11.83 -6.30 7.36
C ALA A 82 12.66 -5.91 8.59
N GLU A 83 12.13 -5.03 9.43
CA GLU A 83 12.76 -4.63 10.70
C GLU A 83 12.85 -5.79 11.69
N ALA A 84 11.83 -6.64 11.77
CA ALA A 84 11.82 -7.81 12.63
C ALA A 84 12.91 -8.84 12.22
N TYR A 85 13.03 -9.12 10.91
CA TYR A 85 14.07 -10.00 10.39
C TYR A 85 15.47 -9.42 10.64
N GLN A 86 15.69 -8.13 10.33
CA GLN A 86 16.99 -7.50 10.56
C GLN A 86 17.39 -7.52 12.05
N ARG A 87 16.46 -7.23 12.97
CA ARG A 87 16.72 -7.30 14.41
C ARG A 87 17.14 -8.70 14.85
N THR A 88 16.46 -9.72 14.32
CA THR A 88 16.76 -11.12 14.63
C THR A 88 18.17 -11.50 14.15
N ASP A 89 18.55 -11.07 12.95
CA ASP A 89 19.90 -11.30 12.40
C ASP A 89 20.99 -10.58 13.23
N ASP A 90 20.74 -9.33 13.63
CA ASP A 90 21.65 -8.55 14.48
C ASP A 90 21.84 -9.18 15.87
N GLU A 91 20.76 -9.70 16.47
CA GLU A 91 20.78 -10.41 17.75
C GLU A 91 21.60 -11.72 17.66
N HIS A 92 21.41 -12.50 16.60
CA HIS A 92 22.16 -13.73 16.36
C HIS A 92 23.65 -13.45 16.12
N ALA A 93 23.98 -12.43 15.32
CA ALA A 93 25.36 -12.02 15.07
C ALA A 93 26.06 -11.56 16.37
N SER A 94 25.35 -10.79 17.21
CA SER A 94 25.83 -10.35 18.52
C SER A 94 26.06 -11.52 19.48
N ALA A 95 25.14 -12.49 19.53
CA ALA A 95 25.28 -13.68 20.35
C ALA A 95 26.48 -14.54 19.92
N LEU A 96 26.66 -14.75 18.61
CA LEU A 96 27.81 -15.49 18.06
C LEU A 96 29.13 -14.79 18.39
N LYS A 97 29.19 -13.46 18.22
CA LYS A 97 30.36 -12.65 18.58
C LYS A 97 30.71 -12.79 20.06
N LYS A 98 29.73 -12.73 20.97
CA LYS A 98 29.94 -12.94 22.41
C LYS A 98 30.48 -14.34 22.71
N LEU A 99 29.94 -15.38 22.06
CA LEU A 99 30.39 -16.76 22.23
C LEU A 99 31.85 -16.93 21.77
N LEU A 100 32.19 -16.44 20.58
CA LEU A 100 33.56 -16.48 20.06
C LEU A 100 34.56 -15.68 20.93
N SER A 101 34.13 -14.53 21.45
CA SER A 101 34.94 -13.73 22.37
C SER A 101 35.15 -14.42 23.71
N GLY A 102 34.15 -15.16 24.20
CA GLY A 102 34.23 -15.95 25.44
C GLY A 102 35.11 -17.20 25.32
N PHE A 103 35.18 -17.81 24.14
CA PHE A 103 36.08 -18.93 23.88
C PHE A 103 37.52 -18.50 23.53
N GLY A 104 37.72 -17.29 23.00
CA GLY A 104 39.04 -16.76 22.61
C GLY A 104 39.84 -16.06 23.72
N GLY A 105 39.22 -15.76 24.87
CA GLY A 105 39.85 -15.03 25.98
C GLY A 105 40.57 -15.89 27.03
N GLY A 106 40.78 -17.18 26.76
CA GLY A 106 41.31 -18.15 27.71
C GLY A 106 42.72 -18.65 27.40
N LYS A 107 43.70 -17.74 27.33
CA LYS A 107 45.13 -17.88 27.74
C LYS A 107 45.98 -16.74 27.19
#